data_AF-A0A436W684-F1
#
_entry.id   AF-A0A436W684-F1
#
_cell.length_a   1.000
_cell.length_b   1.000
_cell.length_c   1.000
_cell.angle_alpha   90.00
_cell.angle_beta   90.00
_cell.angle_gamma   90.00
#
_symmetry.space_group_name_H-M   'P 1'
#
loop_
_entity.id
_entity.type
_entity.pdbx_description
1 polymer ?
#
loop_
_entity_poly.entity_id
_entity_poly.type
_entity_poly.pdbx_seq_one_letter_code
_entity_poly.pdbx_strand_id
1 'polypeptide(L)'
;IGGVIALAAAGGLQFAGLIGAPGSGGVSLDGVNGEIAALKSEIAGLKQAGGNGDAAKVDGLSSALDQVRSDVAALKSAVEQGGAGDGAGVAALGDKLKQVETAIADLQKAGSAAPVDLGPLDEKLAGLDALVKSAGEAAKAQDGRLAALEQSVSQLSGKVEAQASQPKIAMAIAASALKSALDRGAPFAAELETFAAIAPDAPEIATLRAYAEKGVSTRTDIAAEVDAAANAMVAAATPVDQNAGFLQNLMSSAESLVKVRPIGAVEGKGAPETVARLEVAVNQGDYAKALSEYDTLPEAVKSAGADFAGKLKARLEVEKLIDSLIAGAMKA
;
A
#
# COMPACT_ATOMS: atom_id res chain seq x y z
N ILE A 1 -15.52 -18.59 -57.54
CA ILE A 1 -15.49 -17.11 -57.41
C ILE A 1 -16.54 -16.67 -56.39
N GLY A 2 -16.38 -17.03 -55.11
CA GLY A 2 -17.46 -16.83 -54.13
C GLY A 2 -17.05 -17.03 -52.67
N GLY A 3 -15.79 -16.76 -52.33
CA GLY A 3 -15.26 -16.96 -50.97
C GLY A 3 -14.26 -15.91 -50.49
N VAL A 4 -14.10 -14.80 -51.22
CA VAL A 4 -13.07 -13.78 -50.95
C VAL A 4 -13.63 -12.52 -50.27
N ILE A 5 -14.96 -12.41 -50.08
CA ILE A 5 -15.57 -11.18 -49.53
C ILE A 5 -15.75 -11.20 -48.00
N ALA A 6 -15.50 -12.31 -47.31
CA ALA A 6 -15.64 -12.37 -45.86
C ALA A 6 -14.47 -11.73 -45.06
N LEU A 7 -13.36 -11.38 -45.73
CA LEU A 7 -12.15 -10.84 -45.09
C LEU A 7 -12.01 -9.31 -45.14
N ALA A 8 -12.99 -8.59 -45.68
CA ALA A 8 -12.95 -7.13 -45.82
C ALA A 8 -13.84 -6.35 -44.82
N ALA A 9 -14.56 -7.02 -43.91
CA ALA A 9 -15.57 -6.37 -43.05
C ALA A 9 -15.11 -6.02 -41.62
N ALA A 10 -13.87 -6.31 -41.21
CA ALA A 10 -13.39 -6.08 -39.84
C ALA A 10 -12.61 -4.76 -39.63
N GLY A 11 -12.83 -3.77 -40.51
CA GLY A 11 -12.04 -2.52 -40.55
C GLY A 11 -12.79 -1.24 -40.14
N GLY A 12 -13.97 -1.31 -39.53
CA GLY A 12 -14.74 -0.12 -39.19
C GLY A 12 -15.46 -0.24 -37.86
N LEU A 13 -15.26 0.78 -36.99
CA LEU A 13 -15.93 1.07 -35.71
C LEU A 13 -15.15 0.71 -34.44
N GLN A 14 -14.09 1.48 -34.14
CA GLN A 14 -13.62 1.69 -32.76
C GLN A 14 -13.34 3.18 -32.47
N PHE A 15 -14.30 4.05 -32.80
CA PHE A 15 -14.25 5.47 -32.43
C PHE A 15 -15.42 5.84 -31.50
N ALA A 16 -15.43 5.27 -30.30
CA ALA A 16 -16.21 5.77 -29.16
C ALA A 16 -15.66 5.15 -27.87
N GLY A 17 -14.72 5.84 -27.23
CA GLY A 17 -14.17 5.41 -25.95
C GLY A 17 -15.23 5.42 -24.85
N LEU A 18 -15.53 4.25 -24.28
CA LEU A 18 -16.07 4.11 -22.93
C LEU A 18 -15.92 2.65 -22.43
N ILE A 19 -14.91 2.44 -21.57
CA ILE A 19 -14.77 1.35 -20.59
C ILE A 19 -14.92 -0.10 -21.13
N GLY A 20 -13.76 -0.72 -21.35
CA GLY A 20 -13.56 -2.17 -21.45
C GLY A 20 -12.06 -2.43 -21.50
N ALA A 21 -11.55 -3.36 -20.68
CA ALA A 21 -10.15 -3.78 -20.69
C ALA A 21 -9.69 -4.08 -22.14
N PRO A 22 -8.40 -3.88 -22.49
CA PRO A 22 -7.89 -4.27 -23.80
C PRO A 22 -7.92 -5.80 -23.91
N GLY A 23 -9.06 -6.34 -24.27
CA GLY A 23 -9.21 -7.71 -24.71
C GLY A 23 -8.48 -7.85 -26.03
N SER A 24 -7.29 -8.47 -25.95
CA SER A 24 -6.75 -9.40 -26.94
C SER A 24 -7.39 -9.31 -28.35
N GLY A 25 -7.05 -8.27 -29.11
CA GLY A 25 -7.08 -8.32 -30.57
C GLY A 25 -5.90 -9.14 -31.11
N GLY A 26 -5.51 -10.20 -30.38
CA GLY A 26 -4.40 -11.05 -30.73
C GLY A 26 -4.76 -11.88 -31.96
N VAL A 27 -3.80 -12.05 -32.84
CA VAL A 27 -3.83 -13.07 -33.88
C VAL A 27 -4.28 -14.39 -33.23
N SER A 28 -5.47 -14.90 -33.57
CA SER A 28 -5.98 -16.14 -32.99
C SER A 28 -5.10 -17.31 -33.43
N LEU A 29 -4.23 -17.78 -32.52
CA LEU A 29 -3.36 -18.96 -32.70
C LEU A 29 -4.16 -20.23 -33.05
N ASP A 30 -5.47 -20.26 -32.75
CA ASP A 30 -6.38 -21.33 -33.14
C ASP A 30 -6.59 -21.40 -34.66
N GLY A 31 -6.52 -20.28 -35.37
CA GLY A 31 -6.54 -20.24 -36.85
C GLY A 31 -5.27 -20.85 -37.46
N VAL A 32 -4.11 -20.51 -36.90
CA VAL A 32 -2.80 -21.05 -37.30
C VAL A 32 -2.73 -22.57 -37.12
N ASN A 33 -3.25 -23.09 -36.01
CA ASN A 33 -3.27 -24.54 -35.76
C ASN A 33 -4.20 -25.27 -36.74
N GLY A 34 -5.29 -24.62 -37.18
CA GLY A 34 -6.18 -25.10 -38.23
C GLY A 34 -5.50 -25.15 -39.61
N GLU A 35 -4.75 -24.12 -39.97
CA GLU A 35 -3.97 -24.07 -41.22
C GLU A 35 -2.89 -25.15 -41.24
N ILE A 36 -2.12 -25.31 -40.15
CA ILE A 36 -1.11 -26.37 -40.02
C ILE A 36 -1.72 -27.77 -40.15
N ALA A 37 -2.91 -28.00 -39.58
CA ALA A 37 -3.62 -29.27 -39.72
C ALA A 37 -4.04 -29.54 -41.17
N ALA A 38 -4.45 -28.49 -41.90
CA ALA A 38 -4.78 -28.59 -43.32
C ALA A 38 -3.54 -28.89 -44.18
N LEU A 39 -2.41 -28.22 -43.95
CA LEU A 39 -1.15 -28.52 -44.64
C LEU A 39 -0.72 -29.98 -44.43
N LYS A 40 -0.86 -30.53 -43.21
CA LYS A 40 -0.54 -31.94 -42.94
C LYS A 40 -1.40 -32.90 -43.77
N SER A 41 -2.69 -32.57 -43.93
CA SER A 41 -3.61 -33.38 -44.75
C SER A 41 -3.24 -33.35 -46.23
N GLU A 42 -2.82 -32.19 -46.74
CA GLU A 42 -2.36 -32.05 -48.13
C GLU A 42 -1.07 -32.84 -48.38
N ILE A 43 -0.07 -32.73 -47.49
CA ILE A 43 1.19 -33.49 -47.55
C ILE A 43 0.94 -35.01 -47.52
N ALA A 44 -0.02 -35.48 -46.70
CA ALA A 44 -0.39 -36.89 -46.66
C ALA A 44 -1.00 -37.37 -48.00
N GLY A 45 -1.79 -36.51 -48.66
CA GLY A 45 -2.29 -36.75 -50.02
C GLY A 45 -1.16 -36.82 -51.06
N LEU A 46 -0.16 -35.95 -50.95
CA LEU A 46 1.04 -35.96 -51.80
C LEU A 46 1.84 -37.26 -51.65
N LYS A 47 1.98 -37.76 -50.42
CA LYS A 47 2.67 -39.01 -50.11
C LYS A 47 1.99 -40.24 -50.72
N GLN A 48 0.67 -40.23 -50.83
CA GLN A 48 -0.10 -41.30 -51.47
C GLN A 48 -0.06 -41.23 -53.01
N ALA A 49 0.12 -40.03 -53.57
CA ALA A 49 0.15 -39.81 -55.01
C ALA A 49 1.54 -39.97 -55.66
N GLY A 50 2.64 -39.75 -54.91
CA GLY A 50 4.01 -39.83 -55.40
C GLY A 50 4.67 -41.21 -55.26
N GLY A 51 5.42 -41.65 -56.28
CA GLY A 51 6.25 -42.87 -56.21
C GLY A 51 7.53 -42.69 -55.37
N ASN A 52 8.24 -43.81 -55.08
CA ASN A 52 9.39 -43.92 -54.15
C ASN A 52 10.53 -42.87 -54.27
N GLY A 53 10.61 -42.07 -55.33
CA GLY A 53 11.69 -41.09 -55.54
C GLY A 53 11.61 -39.83 -54.66
N ASP A 54 10.40 -39.39 -54.27
CA ASP A 54 10.20 -38.14 -53.52
C ASP A 54 9.81 -38.37 -52.04
N ALA A 55 9.71 -39.62 -51.60
CA ALA A 55 9.27 -40.01 -50.26
C ALA A 55 10.10 -39.35 -49.14
N ALA A 56 11.43 -39.30 -49.30
CA ALA A 56 12.32 -38.70 -48.31
C ALA A 56 12.14 -37.18 -48.15
N LYS A 57 11.78 -36.46 -49.22
CA LYS A 57 11.54 -35.02 -49.19
C LYS A 57 10.18 -34.70 -48.57
N VAL A 58 9.16 -35.50 -48.89
CA VAL A 58 7.82 -35.39 -48.29
C VAL A 58 7.85 -35.71 -46.79
N ASP A 59 8.66 -36.70 -46.37
CA ASP A 59 8.88 -37.00 -44.95
C ASP A 59 9.58 -35.85 -44.21
N GLY A 60 10.56 -35.20 -44.84
CA GLY A 60 11.20 -34.00 -44.31
C GLY A 60 10.22 -32.83 -44.13
N LEU A 61 9.35 -32.60 -45.11
CA LEU A 61 8.30 -31.57 -45.05
C LEU A 61 7.29 -31.83 -43.92
N SER A 62 6.88 -33.09 -43.74
CA SER A 62 6.01 -33.49 -42.63
C SER A 62 6.67 -33.21 -41.27
N SER A 63 7.95 -33.55 -41.12
CA SER A 63 8.68 -33.34 -39.88
C SER A 63 8.87 -31.85 -39.56
N ALA A 64 9.16 -31.02 -40.56
CA ALA A 64 9.24 -29.56 -40.40
C ALA A 64 7.90 -28.96 -39.93
N LEU A 65 6.78 -29.46 -40.47
CA LEU A 65 5.43 -29.00 -40.09
C LEU A 65 4.99 -29.50 -38.71
N ASP A 66 5.38 -30.72 -38.31
CA ASP A 66 5.22 -31.22 -36.94
C ASP A 66 5.94 -30.32 -35.94
N GLN A 67 7.14 -29.88 -36.31
CA GLN A 67 7.93 -28.99 -35.49
C GLN A 67 7.32 -27.58 -35.41
N VAL A 68 6.83 -27.00 -36.52
CA VAL A 68 6.10 -25.72 -36.54
C VAL A 68 4.87 -25.80 -35.62
N ARG A 69 4.13 -26.92 -35.62
CA ARG A 69 2.99 -27.14 -34.70
C ARG A 69 3.41 -27.12 -33.22
N SER A 70 4.53 -27.78 -32.91
CA SER A 70 5.07 -27.82 -31.54
C SER A 70 5.46 -26.42 -31.06
N ASP A 71 6.12 -25.65 -31.92
CA ASP A 71 6.57 -24.29 -31.60
C ASP A 71 5.40 -23.32 -31.41
N VAL A 72 4.34 -23.43 -32.23
CA VAL A 72 3.09 -22.67 -32.05
C VAL A 72 2.40 -23.01 -30.73
N ALA A 73 2.40 -24.28 -30.33
CA ALA A 73 1.84 -24.70 -29.04
C ALA A 73 2.66 -24.16 -27.85
N ALA A 74 3.99 -24.16 -27.96
CA ALA A 74 4.88 -23.57 -26.96
C ALA A 74 4.67 -22.06 -26.83
N LEU A 75 4.58 -21.35 -27.96
CA LEU A 75 4.32 -19.91 -28.00
C LEU A 75 2.96 -19.56 -27.39
N LYS A 76 1.90 -20.34 -27.69
CA LYS A 76 0.57 -20.17 -27.08
C LYS A 76 0.65 -20.27 -25.56
N SER A 77 1.36 -21.28 -25.04
CA SER A 77 1.50 -21.49 -23.60
C SER A 77 2.32 -20.39 -22.92
N ALA A 78 3.37 -19.87 -23.57
CA ALA A 78 4.19 -18.78 -23.06
C ALA A 78 3.40 -17.46 -22.96
N VAL A 79 2.55 -17.18 -23.95
CA VAL A 79 1.66 -16.02 -23.97
C VAL A 79 0.59 -16.11 -22.88
N GLU A 80 -0.02 -17.28 -22.69
CA GLU A 80 -1.02 -17.52 -21.63
C GLU A 80 -0.42 -17.38 -20.21
N GLN A 81 0.88 -17.63 -20.06
CA GLN A 81 1.61 -17.51 -18.79
C GLN A 81 2.16 -16.10 -18.52
N GLY A 82 1.82 -15.11 -19.35
CA GLY A 82 2.25 -13.73 -19.15
C GLY A 82 3.74 -13.48 -19.44
N GLY A 83 4.38 -14.37 -20.21
CA GLY A 83 5.75 -14.17 -20.69
C GLY A 83 5.80 -13.04 -21.71
N ALA A 84 6.18 -11.85 -21.29
CA ALA A 84 6.58 -10.79 -22.21
C ALA A 84 7.88 -11.22 -22.91
N GLY A 85 7.90 -11.13 -24.25
CA GLY A 85 9.15 -11.18 -25.02
C GLY A 85 9.50 -12.50 -25.71
N ASP A 86 8.56 -13.26 -26.25
CA ASP A 86 8.90 -14.43 -27.09
C ASP A 86 9.23 -14.05 -28.56
N GLY A 87 9.91 -12.91 -28.74
CA GLY A 87 10.48 -12.53 -30.04
C GLY A 87 11.43 -13.60 -30.59
N ALA A 88 12.03 -14.42 -29.72
CA ALA A 88 12.83 -15.58 -30.08
C ALA A 88 11.98 -16.72 -30.65
N GLY A 89 10.84 -17.07 -30.03
CA GLY A 89 9.91 -18.07 -30.53
C GLY A 89 9.28 -17.67 -31.87
N VAL A 90 8.91 -16.40 -32.04
CA VAL A 90 8.39 -15.89 -33.32
C VAL A 90 9.47 -15.87 -34.40
N ALA A 91 10.71 -15.51 -34.07
CA ALA A 91 11.83 -15.57 -35.02
C ALA A 91 12.13 -17.03 -35.45
N ALA A 92 12.16 -17.97 -34.51
CA ALA A 92 12.35 -19.38 -34.80
C ALA A 92 11.24 -19.95 -35.70
N LEU A 93 9.99 -19.51 -35.50
CA LEU A 93 8.86 -19.90 -36.33
C LEU A 93 8.99 -19.39 -37.77
N GLY A 94 9.45 -18.14 -37.94
CA GLY A 94 9.73 -17.56 -39.26
C GLY A 94 10.87 -18.27 -39.99
N ASP A 95 11.93 -18.70 -39.29
CA ASP A 95 13.04 -19.44 -39.90
C ASP A 95 12.62 -20.86 -40.33
N LYS A 96 11.77 -21.53 -39.54
CA LYS A 96 11.19 -22.83 -39.92
C LYS A 96 10.24 -22.72 -41.09
N LEU A 97 9.47 -21.62 -41.17
CA LEU A 97 8.61 -21.37 -42.30
C LEU A 97 9.41 -21.27 -43.61
N LYS A 98 10.49 -20.48 -43.63
CA LYS A 98 11.40 -20.40 -44.80
C LYS A 98 12.00 -21.75 -45.22
N GLN A 99 12.30 -22.62 -44.26
CA GLN A 99 12.76 -23.99 -44.56
C GLN A 99 11.67 -24.81 -45.25
N VAL A 100 10.41 -24.67 -44.83
CA VAL A 100 9.24 -25.30 -45.46
C VAL A 100 9.03 -24.73 -46.88
N GLU A 101 9.11 -23.41 -47.08
CA GLU A 101 9.04 -22.78 -48.41
C GLU A 101 10.12 -23.34 -49.36
N THR A 102 11.35 -23.46 -48.87
CA THR A 102 12.48 -23.98 -49.65
C THR A 102 12.27 -25.45 -50.04
N ALA A 103 11.79 -26.27 -49.10
CA ALA A 103 11.51 -27.69 -49.35
C ALA A 103 10.38 -27.89 -50.38
N ILE A 104 9.35 -27.04 -50.35
CA ILE A 104 8.26 -27.05 -51.34
C ILE A 104 8.78 -26.63 -52.73
N ALA A 105 9.60 -25.57 -52.81
CA ALA A 105 10.21 -25.14 -54.06
C ALA A 105 11.14 -26.21 -54.67
N ASP A 106 11.84 -26.98 -53.83
CA ASP A 106 12.70 -28.08 -54.28
C ASP A 106 11.90 -29.33 -54.70
N LEU A 107 10.69 -29.53 -54.15
CA LEU A 107 9.73 -30.51 -54.65
C LEU A 107 9.15 -30.10 -56.02
N GLN A 108 8.79 -28.82 -56.19
CA GLN A 108 8.30 -28.26 -57.45
C GLN A 108 9.31 -28.46 -58.59
N LYS A 109 10.61 -28.25 -58.31
CA LYS A 109 11.69 -28.45 -59.30
C LYS A 109 12.00 -29.92 -59.61
N ALA A 110 11.70 -30.84 -58.68
CA ALA A 110 12.01 -32.26 -58.83
C ALA A 110 10.93 -33.04 -59.62
N GLY A 111 9.78 -32.41 -59.91
CA GLY A 111 8.65 -33.06 -60.57
C GLY A 111 8.93 -33.51 -62.01
N SER A 112 9.10 -34.82 -62.20
CA SER A 112 8.82 -35.55 -63.44
C SER A 112 8.07 -36.84 -63.09
N ALA A 113 6.73 -36.82 -63.15
CA ALA A 113 5.86 -37.97 -63.52
C ALA A 113 4.34 -37.72 -63.31
N ALA A 114 3.90 -36.73 -62.53
CA ALA A 114 2.49 -36.30 -62.49
C ALA A 114 2.39 -34.84 -62.01
N PRO A 115 1.53 -34.00 -62.59
CA PRO A 115 1.32 -32.63 -62.12
C PRO A 115 0.55 -32.68 -60.80
N VAL A 116 1.29 -32.63 -59.71
CA VAL A 116 0.76 -32.38 -58.38
C VAL A 116 0.47 -30.88 -58.29
N ASP A 117 -0.77 -30.49 -57.98
CA ASP A 117 -1.12 -29.09 -57.74
C ASP A 117 -0.66 -28.66 -56.34
N LEU A 118 0.33 -27.77 -56.29
CA LEU A 118 0.92 -27.22 -55.06
C LEU A 118 0.42 -25.80 -54.76
N GLY A 119 -0.44 -25.24 -55.60
CA GLY A 119 -1.02 -23.90 -55.39
C GLY A 119 -1.74 -23.72 -54.05
N PRO A 120 -2.56 -24.68 -53.58
CA PRO A 120 -3.18 -24.60 -52.26
C PRO A 120 -2.18 -24.57 -51.10
N LEU A 121 -1.05 -25.25 -51.25
CA LEU A 121 0.00 -25.31 -50.23
C LEU A 121 0.76 -23.98 -50.15
N ASP A 122 1.08 -23.39 -51.31
CA ASP A 122 1.73 -22.07 -51.42
C ASP A 122 0.82 -20.96 -50.84
N GLU A 123 -0.49 -21.00 -51.09
CA GLU A 123 -1.44 -20.01 -50.58
C GLU A 123 -1.56 -20.07 -49.04
N LYS A 124 -1.61 -21.27 -48.45
CA LYS A 124 -1.64 -21.45 -46.99
C LYS A 124 -0.32 -21.03 -46.33
N LEU A 125 0.80 -21.31 -46.97
CA LEU A 125 2.13 -20.94 -46.49
C LEU A 125 2.31 -19.42 -46.45
N ALA A 126 1.84 -18.73 -47.50
CA ALA A 126 1.81 -17.27 -47.54
C ALA A 126 0.90 -16.68 -46.45
N GLY A 127 -0.24 -17.32 -46.14
CA GLY A 127 -1.10 -16.95 -45.02
C GLY A 127 -0.39 -17.07 -43.67
N LEU A 128 0.34 -18.16 -43.47
CA LEU A 128 1.13 -18.41 -42.26
C LEU A 128 2.29 -17.40 -42.12
N ASP A 129 2.96 -17.03 -43.21
CA ASP A 129 4.04 -16.01 -43.19
C ASP A 129 3.49 -14.64 -42.76
N ALA A 130 2.35 -14.24 -43.30
CA ALA A 130 1.67 -13.00 -42.92
C ALA A 130 1.28 -12.99 -41.44
N LEU A 131 0.80 -14.12 -40.91
CA LEU A 131 0.44 -14.27 -39.49
C LEU A 131 1.66 -14.21 -38.57
N VAL A 132 2.75 -14.88 -38.93
CA VAL A 132 4.02 -14.85 -38.17
C VAL A 132 4.60 -13.43 -38.15
N LYS A 133 4.56 -12.72 -39.28
CA LYS A 133 5.02 -11.33 -39.37
C LYS A 133 4.18 -10.39 -38.50
N SER A 134 2.85 -10.52 -38.55
CA SER A 134 1.92 -9.76 -37.70
C SER A 134 2.15 -10.03 -36.21
N ALA A 135 2.34 -11.30 -35.84
CA ALA A 135 2.68 -11.67 -34.46
C ALA A 135 4.02 -11.07 -34.01
N GLY A 136 5.02 -11.02 -34.89
CA GLY A 136 6.32 -10.39 -34.60
C GLY A 136 6.23 -8.88 -34.40
N GLU A 137 5.38 -8.19 -35.16
CA GLU A 137 5.13 -6.75 -34.97
C GLU A 137 4.35 -6.47 -33.67
N ALA A 138 3.36 -7.31 -33.35
CA ALA A 138 2.62 -7.21 -32.10
C ALA A 138 3.52 -7.46 -30.86
N ALA A 139 4.42 -8.45 -30.93
CA ALA A 139 5.38 -8.73 -29.88
C ALA A 139 6.33 -7.54 -29.64
N LYS A 140 6.89 -6.95 -30.70
CA LYS A 140 7.73 -5.74 -30.59
C LYS A 140 6.99 -4.56 -29.99
N ALA A 141 5.72 -4.37 -30.35
CA ALA A 141 4.88 -3.31 -29.78
C ALA A 141 4.61 -3.55 -28.28
N GLN A 142 4.43 -4.81 -27.88
CA GLN A 142 4.25 -5.19 -26.48
C GLN A 142 5.53 -4.98 -25.65
N ASP A 143 6.70 -5.34 -26.18
CA ASP A 143 7.99 -5.08 -25.54
C ASP A 143 8.21 -3.57 -25.32
N GLY A 144 7.88 -2.75 -26.32
CA GLY A 144 7.93 -1.29 -26.19
C GLY A 144 7.00 -0.74 -25.11
N ARG A 145 5.79 -1.31 -24.95
CA ARG A 145 4.87 -0.95 -23.87
C ARG A 145 5.38 -1.41 -22.51
N LEU A 146 5.97 -2.59 -22.43
CA LEU A 146 6.56 -3.12 -21.19
C LEU A 146 7.70 -2.21 -20.73
N ALA A 147 8.63 -1.86 -21.62
CA ALA A 147 9.72 -0.94 -21.32
C ALA A 147 9.21 0.46 -20.87
N ALA A 148 8.16 0.98 -21.52
CA ALA A 148 7.53 2.24 -21.12
C ALA A 148 6.86 2.15 -19.74
N LEU A 149 6.25 1.00 -19.42
CA LEU A 149 5.64 0.76 -18.12
C LEU A 149 6.70 0.62 -17.02
N GLU A 150 7.78 -0.12 -17.26
CA GLU A 150 8.93 -0.23 -16.36
C GLU A 150 9.55 1.15 -16.09
N GLN A 151 9.73 1.96 -17.12
CA GLN A 151 10.20 3.34 -16.98
C GLN A 151 9.21 4.18 -16.16
N SER A 152 7.91 4.04 -16.38
CA SER A 152 6.88 4.76 -15.62
C SER A 152 6.84 4.34 -14.15
N VAL A 153 6.98 3.05 -13.87
CA VAL A 153 7.07 2.51 -12.51
C VAL A 153 8.33 3.03 -11.81
N SER A 154 9.48 2.97 -12.47
CA SER A 154 10.74 3.50 -11.93
C SER A 154 10.66 5.00 -11.64
N GLN A 155 10.06 5.79 -12.53
CA GLN A 155 9.84 7.22 -12.31
C GLN A 155 8.85 7.49 -11.18
N LEU A 156 7.80 6.69 -11.05
CA LEU A 156 6.81 6.84 -9.99
C LEU A 156 7.41 6.50 -8.62
N SER A 157 8.14 5.39 -8.52
CA SER A 157 8.93 5.06 -7.33
C SER A 157 9.85 6.22 -6.98
N GLY A 158 10.69 6.68 -7.92
CA GLY A 158 11.57 7.83 -7.67
C GLY A 158 10.86 9.09 -7.14
N LYS A 159 9.64 9.38 -7.62
CA LYS A 159 8.81 10.48 -7.09
C LYS A 159 8.29 10.20 -5.68
N VAL A 160 7.86 8.98 -5.39
CA VAL A 160 7.41 8.56 -4.06
C VAL A 160 8.56 8.61 -3.06
N GLU A 161 9.72 8.06 -3.40
CA GLU A 161 10.94 8.16 -2.57
C GLU A 161 11.36 9.62 -2.37
N ALA A 162 11.32 10.47 -3.40
CA ALA A 162 11.64 11.89 -3.28
C ALA A 162 10.65 12.65 -2.38
N GLN A 163 9.36 12.27 -2.41
CA GLN A 163 8.35 12.83 -1.52
C GLN A 163 8.48 12.32 -0.08
N ALA A 164 8.73 11.02 0.12
CA ALA A 164 8.99 10.45 1.45
C ALA A 164 10.28 11.00 2.07
N SER A 165 11.26 11.34 1.24
CA SER A 165 12.51 11.99 1.65
C SER A 165 12.33 13.49 1.92
N GLN A 166 11.13 14.06 1.78
CA GLN A 166 10.91 15.44 2.21
C GLN A 166 10.96 15.49 3.74
N PRO A 167 11.94 16.23 4.32
CA PRO A 167 12.13 16.28 5.77
C PRO A 167 10.85 16.66 6.52
N LYS A 168 10.02 17.53 5.93
CA LYS A 168 8.77 18.00 6.53
C LYS A 168 7.68 16.92 6.63
N ILE A 169 7.59 16.00 5.66
CA ILE A 169 6.62 14.89 5.71
C ILE A 169 7.08 13.83 6.71
N ALA A 170 8.37 13.47 6.67
CA ALA A 170 8.97 12.57 7.65
C ALA A 170 8.83 13.13 9.10
N MET A 171 9.06 14.42 9.29
CA MET A 171 8.84 15.12 10.56
C MET A 171 7.38 15.09 11.01
N ALA A 172 6.42 15.32 10.12
CA ALA A 172 5.00 15.26 10.46
C ALA A 172 4.55 13.86 10.90
N ILE A 173 5.08 12.82 10.24
CA ILE A 173 4.82 11.42 10.62
C ILE A 173 5.45 11.11 11.97
N ALA A 174 6.72 11.47 12.18
CA ALA A 174 7.41 11.27 13.46
C ALA A 174 6.73 12.04 14.60
N ALA A 175 6.28 13.27 14.36
CA ALA A 175 5.50 14.08 15.30
C ALA A 175 4.17 13.41 15.68
N SER A 176 3.44 12.88 14.69
CA SER A 176 2.20 12.15 14.91
C SER A 176 2.43 10.86 15.71
N ALA A 177 3.49 10.11 15.39
CA ALA A 177 3.88 8.93 16.13
C ALA A 177 4.22 9.24 17.60
N LEU A 178 5.00 10.31 17.83
CA LEU A 178 5.39 10.77 19.17
C LEU A 178 4.16 11.21 19.98
N LYS A 179 3.26 11.99 19.40
CA LYS A 179 2.00 12.41 20.04
C LYS A 179 1.13 11.20 20.38
N SER A 180 1.01 10.26 19.44
CA SER A 180 0.25 9.03 19.65
C SER A 180 0.83 8.16 20.76
N ALA A 181 2.16 8.06 20.85
CA ALA A 181 2.83 7.33 21.93
C ALA A 181 2.58 8.00 23.31
N LEU A 182 2.66 9.33 23.37
CA LEU A 182 2.31 10.08 24.57
C LEU A 182 0.83 9.88 24.97
N ASP A 183 -0.09 9.87 24.01
CA ASP A 183 -1.51 9.63 24.27
C ASP A 183 -1.77 8.24 24.84
N ARG A 184 -0.99 7.24 24.43
CA ARG A 184 -1.00 5.88 25.03
C ARG A 184 -0.36 5.82 26.41
N GLY A 185 0.48 6.79 26.77
CA GLY A 185 1.21 6.84 28.05
C GLY A 185 2.33 5.82 28.21
N ALA A 186 2.61 5.02 27.18
CA ALA A 186 3.72 4.07 27.16
C ALA A 186 5.07 4.80 27.01
N PRO A 187 6.20 4.14 27.36
CA PRO A 187 7.53 4.64 26.99
C PRO A 187 7.61 4.95 25.49
N PHE A 188 8.13 6.12 25.15
CA PHE A 188 8.14 6.66 23.78
C PHE A 188 9.56 6.95 23.26
N ALA A 189 10.57 6.29 23.84
CA ALA A 189 11.98 6.50 23.50
C ALA A 189 12.29 6.17 22.03
N ALA A 190 11.67 5.12 21.47
CA ALA A 190 11.88 4.74 20.08
C ALA A 190 11.38 5.80 19.09
N GLU A 191 10.19 6.35 19.35
CA GLU A 191 9.60 7.43 18.58
C GLU A 191 10.42 8.72 18.71
N LEU A 192 10.93 9.01 19.91
CA LEU A 192 11.79 10.17 20.15
C LEU A 192 13.14 10.06 19.41
N GLU A 193 13.78 8.90 19.40
CA GLU A 193 15.04 8.70 18.65
C GLU A 193 14.81 8.74 17.14
N THR A 194 13.65 8.25 16.67
CA THR A 194 13.26 8.39 15.26
C THR A 194 13.11 9.86 14.87
N PHE A 195 12.52 10.68 15.75
CA PHE A 195 12.45 12.13 15.54
C PHE A 195 13.84 12.78 15.61
N ALA A 196 14.68 12.37 16.57
CA ALA A 196 16.04 12.90 16.76
C ALA A 196 16.96 12.60 15.56
N ALA A 197 16.75 11.49 14.86
CA ALA A 197 17.48 11.18 13.63
C ALA A 197 17.19 12.20 12.50
N ILE A 198 16.03 12.86 12.53
CA ILE A 198 15.62 13.84 11.53
C ILE A 198 15.98 15.27 11.98
N ALA A 199 15.86 15.57 13.28
CA ALA A 199 16.12 16.89 13.87
C ALA A 199 17.04 16.81 15.10
N PRO A 200 18.33 16.48 14.93
CA PRO A 200 19.24 16.21 16.04
C PRO A 200 19.56 17.43 16.92
N ASP A 201 19.46 18.64 16.35
CA ASP A 201 19.85 19.88 17.01
C ASP A 201 18.75 20.48 17.91
N ALA A 202 17.59 19.82 18.03
CA ALA A 202 16.50 20.33 18.84
C ALA A 202 16.79 20.21 20.35
N PRO A 203 16.79 21.32 21.10
CA PRO A 203 17.17 21.34 22.52
C PRO A 203 16.20 20.57 23.41
N GLU A 204 14.94 20.40 23.00
CA GLU A 204 13.90 19.71 23.76
C GLU A 204 14.16 18.19 23.87
N ILE A 205 14.91 17.60 22.93
CA ILE A 205 15.13 16.15 22.87
C ILE A 205 15.82 15.64 24.14
N ALA A 206 16.80 16.39 24.67
CA ALA A 206 17.53 15.99 25.86
C ALA A 206 16.60 15.84 27.08
N THR A 207 15.70 16.80 27.28
CA THR A 207 14.71 16.77 28.38
C THR A 207 13.65 15.68 28.14
N LEU A 208 13.18 15.54 26.89
CA LEU A 208 12.19 14.52 26.54
C LEU A 208 12.68 13.09 26.77
N ARG A 209 13.97 12.80 26.58
CA ARG A 209 14.55 11.47 26.83
C ARG A 209 14.34 10.99 28.26
N ALA A 210 14.47 11.89 29.25
CA ALA A 210 14.26 11.54 30.66
C ALA A 210 12.82 11.07 30.95
N TYR A 211 11.84 11.62 30.23
CA TYR A 211 10.44 11.21 30.32
C TYR A 211 10.12 10.00 29.42
N ALA A 212 10.81 9.87 28.29
CA ALA A 212 10.56 8.85 27.28
C ALA A 212 10.81 7.42 27.76
N GLU A 213 11.75 7.22 28.68
CA GLU A 213 12.06 5.90 29.26
C GLU A 213 10.93 5.34 30.14
N LYS A 214 10.28 6.22 30.91
CA LYS A 214 9.24 5.84 31.87
C LYS A 214 7.82 5.97 31.28
N GLY A 215 7.66 6.80 30.26
CA GLY A 215 6.34 7.27 29.83
C GLY A 215 5.77 8.29 30.81
N VAL A 216 4.60 8.82 30.47
CA VAL A 216 3.88 9.80 31.29
C VAL A 216 2.43 9.36 31.41
N SER A 217 1.83 9.51 32.60
CA SER A 217 0.43 9.17 32.85
C SER A 217 -0.49 9.76 31.77
N THR A 218 -1.46 8.96 31.32
CA THR A 218 -2.42 9.41 30.31
C THR A 218 -3.38 10.43 30.90
N ARG A 219 -4.01 11.21 30.03
CA ARG A 219 -5.07 12.14 30.45
C ARG A 219 -6.22 11.42 31.14
N THR A 220 -6.53 10.20 30.68
CA THR A 220 -7.54 9.32 31.26
C THR A 220 -7.16 8.85 32.65
N ASP A 221 -5.91 8.42 32.86
CA ASP A 221 -5.43 7.99 34.18
C ASP A 221 -5.44 9.15 35.17
N ILE A 222 -4.99 10.33 34.73
CA ILE A 222 -5.00 11.55 35.54
C ILE A 222 -6.44 11.94 35.92
N ALA A 223 -7.38 11.87 34.98
CA ALA A 223 -8.79 12.15 35.27
C ALA A 223 -9.42 11.11 36.21
N ALA A 224 -9.03 9.83 36.12
CA ALA A 224 -9.53 8.79 37.01
C ALA A 224 -9.00 8.93 38.44
N GLU A 225 -7.80 9.49 38.61
CA GLU A 225 -7.16 9.67 39.93
C GLU A 225 -7.57 10.97 40.64
N VAL A 226 -8.19 11.92 39.92
CA VAL A 226 -8.45 13.27 40.45
C VAL A 226 -9.35 13.28 41.68
N ASP A 227 -10.39 12.44 41.69
CA ASP A 227 -11.34 12.37 42.81
C ASP A 227 -10.65 11.89 44.10
N ALA A 228 -9.78 10.90 43.98
CA ALA A 228 -9.03 10.37 45.11
C ALA A 228 -8.01 11.40 45.64
N ALA A 229 -7.30 12.07 44.74
CA ALA A 229 -6.37 13.13 45.08
C ALA A 229 -7.09 14.32 45.75
N ALA A 230 -8.23 14.76 45.19
CA ALA A 230 -9.04 15.84 45.73
C ALA A 230 -9.56 15.50 47.14
N ASN A 231 -10.06 14.29 47.37
CA ASN A 231 -10.50 13.85 48.69
C ASN A 231 -9.36 13.86 49.72
N ALA A 232 -8.17 13.38 49.36
CA ALA A 232 -7.00 13.41 50.25
C ALA A 232 -6.57 14.85 50.58
N MET A 233 -6.61 15.74 49.59
CA MET A 233 -6.29 17.16 49.75
C MET A 233 -7.31 17.89 50.64
N VAL A 234 -8.61 17.65 50.48
CA VAL A 234 -9.66 18.21 51.33
C VAL A 234 -9.57 17.68 52.77
N ALA A 235 -9.27 16.39 52.95
CA ALA A 235 -9.06 15.81 54.27
C ALA A 235 -7.88 16.47 55.00
N ALA A 236 -6.76 16.72 54.29
CA ALA A 236 -5.60 17.42 54.83
C ALA A 236 -5.86 18.90 55.15
N ALA A 237 -6.90 19.51 54.56
CA ALA A 237 -7.33 20.87 54.85
C ALA A 237 -8.19 21.00 56.11
N THR A 238 -8.75 19.89 56.61
CA THR A 238 -9.69 19.92 57.74
C THR A 238 -8.90 19.85 59.05
N PRO A 239 -9.00 20.85 59.94
CA PRO A 239 -8.39 20.76 61.26
C PRO A 239 -9.02 19.60 62.05
N VAL A 240 -8.23 18.57 62.40
CA VAL A 240 -8.65 17.61 63.42
C VAL A 240 -8.54 18.33 64.76
N ASP A 241 -9.65 18.85 65.25
CA ASP A 241 -9.72 19.44 66.58
C ASP A 241 -9.60 18.32 67.62
N GLN A 242 -8.36 18.06 68.06
CA GLN A 242 -8.07 17.06 69.10
C GLN A 242 -8.63 17.45 70.48
N ASN A 243 -9.22 18.65 70.62
CA ASN A 243 -9.83 19.16 71.86
C ASN A 243 -11.33 19.49 71.72
N ALA A 244 -11.99 19.11 70.61
CA ALA A 244 -13.44 19.23 70.50
C ALA A 244 -14.13 18.22 71.42
N GLY A 245 -14.41 18.67 72.65
CA GLY A 245 -15.05 17.88 73.69
C GLY A 245 -16.34 17.22 73.20
N PHE A 246 -16.53 15.96 73.57
CA PHE A 246 -17.66 15.08 73.24
C PHE A 246 -19.06 15.72 73.35
N LEU A 247 -19.21 16.81 74.13
CA LEU A 247 -20.46 17.55 74.32
C LEU A 247 -20.82 18.49 73.14
N GLN A 248 -19.85 18.97 72.36
CA GLN A 248 -20.11 19.82 71.18
C GLN A 248 -20.58 18.98 69.98
N ASN A 249 -20.12 17.72 69.89
CA ASN A 249 -20.55 16.76 68.86
C ASN A 249 -22.00 16.30 69.03
N LEU A 250 -22.54 16.31 70.26
CA LEU A 250 -23.95 16.01 70.50
C LEU A 250 -24.87 17.16 70.03
N MET A 251 -24.40 18.41 70.16
CA MET A 251 -25.16 19.58 69.71
C MET A 251 -25.24 19.67 68.17
N SER A 252 -24.14 19.42 67.45
CA SER A 252 -24.15 19.47 65.97
C SER A 252 -24.89 18.30 65.30
N SER A 253 -25.09 17.18 66.02
CA SER A 253 -25.83 16.02 65.50
C SER A 253 -27.34 16.28 65.32
N ALA A 254 -27.90 17.30 65.99
CA ALA A 254 -29.31 17.66 65.86
C ALA A 254 -29.63 18.52 64.61
N GLU A 255 -28.64 19.20 64.04
CA GLU A 255 -28.83 20.08 62.87
C GLU A 255 -28.63 19.36 61.51
N SER A 256 -28.20 18.10 61.53
CA SER A 256 -27.81 17.33 60.33
C SER A 256 -28.97 16.77 59.48
N LEU A 257 -30.24 16.97 59.87
CA LEU A 257 -31.37 16.37 59.16
C LEU A 257 -31.90 17.18 57.95
N VAL A 258 -31.34 18.36 57.66
CA VAL A 258 -31.74 19.17 56.50
C VAL A 258 -30.51 19.66 55.73
N LYS A 259 -29.83 18.73 55.05
CA LYS A 259 -28.70 19.05 54.17
C LYS A 259 -29.22 19.40 52.77
N VAL A 260 -29.57 20.67 52.57
CA VAL A 260 -29.83 21.21 51.23
C VAL A 260 -28.48 21.32 50.51
N ARG A 261 -28.29 20.59 49.41
CA ARG A 261 -27.14 20.79 48.50
C ARG A 261 -27.38 22.07 47.69
N PRO A 262 -26.53 23.11 47.82
CA PRO A 262 -26.48 24.16 46.81
C PRO A 262 -25.84 23.56 45.56
N ILE A 263 -26.57 23.64 44.44
CA ILE A 263 -26.01 23.45 43.10
C ILE A 263 -25.42 24.79 42.65
N GLY A 264 -24.10 24.88 42.54
CA GLY A 264 -23.43 26.08 42.08
C GLY A 264 -21.95 26.10 42.41
N ALA A 265 -21.14 26.75 41.56
CA ALA A 265 -19.72 26.95 41.79
C ALA A 265 -19.50 27.63 43.14
N VAL A 266 -18.84 26.93 44.06
CA VAL A 266 -18.49 27.47 45.36
C VAL A 266 -17.45 28.58 45.18
N GLU A 267 -17.89 29.83 45.26
CA GLU A 267 -17.02 30.99 45.45
C GLU A 267 -16.54 31.01 46.90
N GLY A 268 -15.32 30.50 47.12
CA GLY A 268 -14.63 30.57 48.39
C GLY A 268 -13.11 30.53 48.20
N LYS A 269 -12.39 31.26 49.06
CA LYS A 269 -10.91 31.21 49.18
C LYS A 269 -10.42 30.04 50.04
N GLY A 270 -11.33 29.14 50.45
CA GLY A 270 -10.99 27.98 51.25
C GLY A 270 -10.29 26.91 50.42
N ALA A 271 -9.55 26.05 51.11
CA ALA A 271 -8.86 24.92 50.48
C ALA A 271 -9.82 23.95 49.78
N PRO A 272 -11.02 23.60 50.32
CA PRO A 272 -11.96 22.73 49.63
C PRO A 272 -12.49 23.29 48.31
N GLU A 273 -12.79 24.58 48.26
CA GLU A 273 -13.29 25.25 47.04
C GLU A 273 -12.21 25.35 45.96
N THR A 274 -10.96 25.55 46.38
CA THR A 274 -9.79 25.60 45.49
C THR A 274 -9.47 24.21 44.93
N VAL A 275 -9.57 23.16 45.76
CA VAL A 275 -9.45 21.76 45.31
C VAL A 275 -10.56 21.38 44.32
N ALA A 276 -11.80 21.84 44.56
CA ALA A 276 -12.89 21.62 43.60
C ALA A 276 -12.65 22.32 42.24
N ARG A 277 -12.08 23.53 42.23
CA ARG A 277 -11.68 24.21 40.98
C ARG A 277 -10.55 23.48 40.25
N LEU A 278 -9.59 22.92 41.00
CA LEU A 278 -8.53 22.07 40.46
C LEU A 278 -9.12 20.82 39.78
N GLU A 279 -10.04 20.13 40.45
CA GLU A 279 -10.71 18.93 39.92
C GLU A 279 -11.42 19.22 38.60
N VAL A 280 -12.17 20.31 38.54
CA VAL A 280 -12.84 20.77 37.31
C VAL A 280 -11.82 21.07 36.21
N ALA A 281 -10.71 21.73 36.53
CA ALA A 281 -9.67 22.05 35.54
C ALA A 281 -9.00 20.78 34.99
N VAL A 282 -8.74 19.77 35.82
CA VAL A 282 -8.20 18.47 35.39
C VAL A 282 -9.17 17.75 34.45
N ASN A 283 -10.45 17.70 34.81
CA ASN A 283 -11.49 17.06 33.99
C ASN A 283 -11.71 17.79 32.66
N GLN A 284 -11.42 19.09 32.58
CA GLN A 284 -11.40 19.87 31.35
C GLN A 284 -10.10 19.71 30.55
N GLY A 285 -9.09 19.00 31.08
CA GLY A 285 -7.77 18.85 30.48
C GLY A 285 -6.88 20.09 30.57
N ASP A 286 -7.27 21.09 31.38
CA ASP A 286 -6.52 22.32 31.63
C ASP A 286 -5.59 22.15 32.84
N TYR A 287 -4.48 21.45 32.59
CA TYR A 287 -3.48 21.17 33.62
C TYR A 287 -2.71 22.41 34.07
N ALA A 288 -2.61 23.43 33.22
CA ALA A 288 -1.99 24.70 33.60
C ALA A 288 -2.83 25.41 34.68
N LYS A 289 -4.15 25.49 34.49
CA LYS A 289 -5.07 26.04 35.49
C LYS A 289 -5.12 25.19 36.75
N ALA A 290 -5.19 23.86 36.62
CA ALA A 290 -5.18 22.96 37.76
C ALA A 290 -3.95 23.15 38.65
N LEU A 291 -2.76 23.27 38.05
CA LEU A 291 -1.52 23.54 38.78
C LEU A 291 -1.48 24.94 39.41
N SER A 292 -2.06 25.94 38.76
CA SER A 292 -2.15 27.28 39.34
C SER A 292 -3.03 27.32 40.60
N GLU A 293 -4.16 26.60 40.60
CA GLU A 293 -5.01 26.46 41.79
C GLU A 293 -4.26 25.66 42.88
N TYR A 294 -3.56 24.58 42.50
CA TYR A 294 -2.74 23.77 43.41
C TYR A 294 -1.68 24.62 44.15
N ASP A 295 -0.98 25.51 43.44
CA ASP A 295 0.09 26.33 44.02
C ASP A 295 -0.43 27.34 45.06
N THR A 296 -1.72 27.69 45.03
CA THR A 296 -2.36 28.58 46.02
C THR A 296 -2.80 27.87 47.30
N LEU A 297 -2.76 26.54 47.32
CA LEU A 297 -3.20 25.76 48.47
C LEU A 297 -2.21 25.82 49.64
N PRO A 298 -2.68 25.62 50.89
CA PRO A 298 -1.81 25.48 52.05
C PRO A 298 -0.84 24.29 51.93
N GLU A 299 0.32 24.35 52.59
CA GLU A 299 1.37 23.35 52.46
C GLU A 299 0.92 21.93 52.81
N ALA A 300 0.07 21.76 53.84
CA ALA A 300 -0.49 20.47 54.22
C ALA A 300 -1.32 19.84 53.08
N VAL A 301 -2.08 20.68 52.36
CA VAL A 301 -2.93 20.26 51.25
C VAL A 301 -2.09 19.95 50.01
N LYS A 302 -1.07 20.77 49.73
CA LYS A 302 -0.11 20.50 48.65
C LYS A 302 0.63 19.19 48.89
N SER A 303 1.10 18.94 50.10
CA SER A 303 1.77 17.69 50.45
C SER A 303 0.89 16.47 50.21
N ALA A 304 -0.41 16.55 50.50
CA ALA A 304 -1.35 15.44 50.25
C ALA A 304 -1.61 15.17 48.76
N GLY A 305 -1.46 16.19 47.89
CA GLY A 305 -1.63 16.08 46.45
C GLY A 305 -0.32 16.07 45.65
N ALA A 306 0.85 15.93 46.28
CA ALA A 306 2.15 16.14 45.64
C ALA A 306 2.40 15.18 44.47
N ASP A 307 2.11 13.89 44.65
CA ASP A 307 2.30 12.88 43.60
C ASP A 307 1.39 13.15 42.40
N PHE A 308 0.14 13.52 42.66
CA PHE A 308 -0.83 13.88 41.63
C PHE A 308 -0.40 15.13 40.86
N ALA A 309 -0.01 16.20 41.57
CA ALA A 309 0.53 17.40 40.96
C ALA A 309 1.81 17.13 40.14
N GLY A 310 2.64 16.16 40.57
CA GLY A 310 3.79 15.67 39.81
C GLY A 310 3.39 15.08 38.45
N LYS A 311 2.34 14.24 38.40
CA LYS A 311 1.82 13.68 37.13
C LYS A 311 1.29 14.76 36.20
N LEU A 312 0.56 15.75 36.72
CA LEU A 312 0.07 16.91 35.96
C LEU A 312 1.24 17.72 35.38
N LYS A 313 2.27 18.02 36.19
CA LYS A 313 3.46 18.76 35.78
C LYS A 313 4.21 18.02 34.67
N ALA A 314 4.49 16.75 34.86
CA ALA A 314 5.18 15.92 33.87
C ALA A 314 4.42 15.88 32.54
N ARG A 315 3.09 15.69 32.58
CA ARG A 315 2.26 15.66 31.36
C ARG A 315 2.27 17.00 30.63
N LEU A 316 2.08 18.09 31.35
CA LEU A 316 2.07 19.43 30.78
C LEU A 316 3.43 19.82 30.20
N GLU A 317 4.52 19.47 30.88
CA GLU A 317 5.88 19.76 30.42
C GLU A 317 6.20 18.99 29.13
N VAL A 318 5.92 17.69 29.08
CA VAL A 318 6.17 16.87 27.90
C VAL A 318 5.34 17.31 26.71
N GLU A 319 4.06 17.66 26.90
CA GLU A 319 3.22 18.20 25.82
C GLU A 319 3.79 19.52 25.28
N LYS A 320 4.22 20.45 26.15
CA LYS A 320 4.85 21.70 25.73
C LYS A 320 6.15 21.48 24.96
N LEU A 321 6.98 20.55 25.44
CA LEU A 321 8.25 20.22 24.79
C LEU A 321 8.01 19.61 23.40
N ILE A 322 7.04 18.70 23.26
CA ILE A 322 6.68 18.11 21.97
C ILE A 322 6.11 19.18 21.03
N ASP A 323 5.23 20.05 21.50
CA ASP A 323 4.69 21.13 20.68
C ASP A 323 5.79 22.11 20.21
N SER A 324 6.74 22.45 21.09
CA SER A 324 7.92 23.26 20.74
C SER A 324 8.81 22.56 19.72
N LEU A 325 9.08 21.28 19.94
CA LEU A 325 9.86 20.43 19.05
C LEU A 325 9.25 20.38 17.64
N ILE A 326 7.94 20.18 17.55
CA ILE A 326 7.19 20.15 16.28
C ILE A 326 7.19 21.55 15.62
N ALA A 327 6.96 22.61 16.38
CA ALA A 327 6.97 23.98 15.87
C ALA A 327 8.36 24.40 15.37
N GLY A 328 9.43 24.01 16.06
CA GLY A 328 10.81 24.22 15.65
C GLY A 328 11.13 23.46 14.36
N ALA A 329 10.75 22.19 14.31
CA ALA A 329 10.92 21.33 13.13
C ALA A 329 10.19 21.86 11.88
N MET A 330 8.99 22.41 12.02
CA MET A 330 8.25 22.97 10.87
C MET A 330 8.80 24.32 10.35
N LYS A 331 9.54 25.05 11.19
CA LYS A 331 10.15 26.34 10.83
C LYS A 331 11.52 26.19 10.15
N ALA A 332 12.23 25.09 10.41
CA ALA A 332 13.46 24.73 9.72
C ALA A 332 13.20 24.29 8.26
#